data_AF-A0AA94PP55-F1
#
_entry.id   AF-A0AA94PP55-F1
#
_cell.length_a   1.000
_cell.length_b   1.000
_cell.length_c   1.000
_cell.angle_alpha   90.00
_cell.angle_beta   90.00
_cell.angle_gamma   90.00
#
_symmetry.space_group_name_H-M   'P 1'
#
loop_
_entity.id
_entity.type
_entity.pdbx_description
1 polymer ?
#
loop_
_entity_poly.entity_id
_entity_poly.type
_entity_poly.pdbx_seq_one_letter_code
_entity_poly.pdbx_strand_id
1 'polypeptide(L)' 'MPNTSPDTITSPIKAIRAKCLDCSGDSAKEVKLCTVETCALHPFRFGKNPFHKGRKLTEQEKRERAERLAKWREEQKQEA' A
#
# COMPACT_ATOMS: atom_id res chain seq x y z
N MET A 1 4.88 -17.66 13.27
CA MET A 1 3.92 -17.78 12.15
C MET A 1 3.56 -16.37 11.71
N PRO A 2 4.21 -15.77 10.70
CA PRO A 2 3.79 -14.45 10.25
C PRO A 2 2.44 -14.62 9.54
N ASN A 3 1.41 -14.17 10.24
CA ASN A 3 0.04 -14.07 9.77
C ASN A 3 -0.01 -13.13 8.56
N THR A 4 -0.25 -13.69 7.39
CA THR A 4 -0.55 -12.94 6.17
C THR A 4 -1.79 -13.55 5.51
N SER A 5 -2.94 -13.36 6.16
CA SER A 5 -4.25 -13.70 5.57
C SER A 5 -4.50 -12.91 4.28
N PRO A 6 -4.96 -13.57 3.19
CA PRO A 6 -5.12 -12.98 1.86
C PRO A 6 -6.16 -11.85 1.78
N ASP A 7 -7.07 -11.76 2.76
CA ASP A 7 -8.21 -10.82 2.76
C ASP A 7 -7.84 -9.37 3.10
N THR A 8 -6.57 -9.10 3.44
CA THR A 8 -6.12 -7.75 3.88
C THR A 8 -5.02 -7.14 3.01
N ILE A 9 -4.81 -7.66 1.80
CA ILE A 9 -3.92 -7.06 0.80
C ILE A 9 -4.55 -5.75 0.30
N THR A 10 -4.38 -4.70 1.11
CA THR A 10 -5.08 -3.41 0.97
C THR A 10 -4.49 -2.54 -0.14
N SER A 11 -3.27 -2.85 -0.59
CA SER A 11 -2.63 -2.10 -1.67
C SER A 11 -1.70 -2.99 -2.50
N PRO A 12 -1.57 -2.73 -3.82
CA PRO A 12 -0.67 -3.48 -4.69
C PRO A 12 0.77 -3.55 -4.16
N ILE A 13 1.22 -2.50 -3.49
CA ILE A 13 2.55 -2.42 -2.90
C ILE A 13 2.72 -3.40 -1.72
N LYS A 14 1.68 -3.55 -0.88
CA LYS A 14 1.69 -4.56 0.19
C LYS A 14 1.70 -5.97 -0.39
N ALA A 15 0.98 -6.20 -1.49
CA ALA A 15 0.98 -7.47 -2.22
C ALA A 15 2.38 -7.84 -2.72
N ILE A 16 3.05 -6.88 -3.37
CA ILE A 16 4.41 -7.07 -3.90
C ILE A 16 5.39 -7.36 -2.77
N ARG A 17 5.28 -6.64 -1.64
CA ARG A 17 6.14 -6.90 -0.48
C ARG A 17 5.91 -8.29 0.11
N ALA A 18 4.66 -8.74 0.21
CA ALA A 18 4.35 -10.10 0.66
C ALA A 18 4.97 -11.14 -0.29
N LYS A 19 4.91 -10.90 -1.60
CA LYS A 19 5.57 -11.78 -2.57
C LYS A 19 7.10 -11.79 -2.45
N CYS A 20 7.71 -10.64 -2.15
CA CYS A 20 9.15 -10.59 -1.87
C CYS A 20 9.51 -11.38 -0.59
N LEU A 21 8.69 -11.31 0.46
CA LEU A 21 8.88 -12.10 1.67
C LEU A 21 8.77 -13.60 1.39
N ASP A 22 7.73 -14.02 0.65
CA ASP A 22 7.54 -15.40 0.19
C ASP A 22 8.75 -15.91 -0.62
N CYS A 23 9.28 -15.11 -1.54
CA CYS A 23 10.47 -15.45 -2.34
C CYS A 23 11.77 -15.55 -1.50
N SER A 24 11.85 -14.83 -0.38
CA SER A 24 13.03 -14.73 0.48
C SER A 24 12.88 -15.53 1.79
N GLY A 25 11.96 -16.49 1.84
CA GLY A 25 11.75 -17.37 3.00
C GLY A 25 11.25 -16.63 4.24
N ASP A 26 10.32 -15.69 4.07
CA ASP A 26 9.75 -14.80 5.10
C ASP A 26 10.77 -13.93 5.85
N SER A 27 12.01 -13.88 5.38
CA SER A 27 13.07 -13.09 6.00
C SER A 27 13.13 -11.69 5.40
N ALA A 28 12.73 -10.70 6.20
CA ALA A 28 12.88 -9.29 5.81
C ALA A 28 14.35 -8.88 5.59
N LYS A 29 15.31 -9.60 6.17
CA LYS A 29 16.75 -9.38 5.97
C LYS A 29 17.17 -9.80 4.56
N GLU A 30 16.72 -10.97 4.13
CA GLU A 30 16.97 -11.50 2.79
C GLU A 30 16.34 -10.62 1.71
N VAL A 31 15.13 -10.09 1.94
CA VAL A 31 14.52 -9.09 1.03
C VAL A 31 15.38 -7.84 0.88
N LYS A 32 16.07 -7.40 1.95
CA LYS A 32 16.97 -6.24 1.91
C LYS A 32 18.30 -6.56 1.21
N LEU A 33 18.80 -7.77 1.41
CA LEU A 33 20.06 -8.29 0.84
C LEU A 33 19.89 -8.90 -0.56
N CYS A 34 18.68 -8.92 -1.10
CA CYS A 34 18.39 -9.46 -2.42
C CYS A 34 19.25 -8.78 -3.50
N THR A 35 20.12 -9.57 -4.15
CA THR A 35 21.04 -9.13 -5.21
C THR A 35 20.44 -9.22 -6.61
N VAL A 36 19.18 -9.67 -6.72
CA VAL A 36 18.48 -9.84 -8.01
C VAL A 36 17.95 -8.49 -8.48
N GLU A 37 18.85 -7.64 -8.97
CA GLU A 37 18.51 -6.31 -9.51
C GLU A 37 17.70 -6.38 -10.80
N THR A 38 17.77 -7.51 -11.52
CA THR A 38 17.00 -7.79 -12.73
C THR A 38 15.52 -8.07 -12.46
N CYS A 39 15.12 -8.25 -11.20
CA CYS A 39 13.74 -8.53 -10.84
C CYS A 39 12.88 -7.27 -11.00
N ALA A 40 11.77 -7.37 -11.75
CA ALA A 40 10.82 -6.27 -11.93
C ALA A 40 10.21 -5.75 -10.60
N LEU A 41 10.18 -6.60 -9.56
CA LEU A 41 9.69 -6.25 -8.23
C LEU A 41 10.77 -5.64 -7.32
N HIS A 42 12.04 -5.68 -7.71
CA HIS A 42 13.18 -5.17 -6.93
C HIS A 42 13.01 -3.71 -6.46
N PRO A 43 12.47 -2.77 -7.28
CA PRO A 43 12.25 -1.39 -6.83
C PRO A 43 11.16 -1.26 -5.75
N PHE A 44 10.24 -2.21 -5.69
CA PHE A 44 9.07 -2.18 -4.82
C PHE A 44 9.27 -3.00 -3.53
N ARG A 45 10.40 -3.71 -3.38
CA ARG A 45 10.70 -4.62 -2.26
C ARG A 45 10.60 -4.00 -0.87
N PHE A 46 10.81 -2.68 -0.78
CA PHE A 46 10.69 -1.92 0.46
C PHE A 46 9.26 -1.48 0.79
N GLY A 47 8.26 -1.92 0.03
CA GLY A 47 6.88 -1.50 0.25
C GLY A 47 6.66 -0.02 -0.06
N LYS A 48 7.46 0.55 -0.97
CA LYS A 48 7.31 1.93 -1.47
C LYS A 48 7.43 1.92 -2.99
N ASN A 49 6.50 2.60 -3.67
CA ASN A 49 6.57 2.79 -5.11
C ASN A 49 7.34 4.09 -5.40
N PRO A 50 8.56 4.02 -5.97
CA PRO A 50 9.35 5.21 -6.30
C PRO A 50 8.71 6.08 -7.39
N PHE A 51 7.85 5.50 -8.24
CA PHE A 51 7.14 6.19 -9.31
C PHE A 51 5.83 6.85 -8.85
N HIS A 52 5.40 6.57 -7.62
CA HIS A 52 4.18 7.17 -7.08
C HIS A 52 4.45 8.61 -6.62
N LYS A 53 4.46 9.54 -7.57
CA LYS A 53 4.41 10.98 -7.29
C LYS A 53 3.02 11.29 -6.74
N GLY A 54 2.90 11.39 -5.42
CA GLY A 54 1.61 11.71 -4.78
C GLY A 54 0.99 12.95 -5.41
N ARG A 55 -0.30 12.88 -5.77
CA ARG A 55 -1.05 14.03 -6.28
C ARG A 55 -1.08 15.10 -5.19
N LYS A 56 -0.50 16.28 -5.45
CA LYS A 56 -0.64 17.45 -4.59
C LYS A 56 -2.02 18.05 -4.84
N LEU A 57 -2.93 17.94 -3.87
CA LEU A 57 -4.23 18.63 -3.93
C LEU A 57 -4.05 20.09 -3.55
N THR A 58 -4.77 20.98 -4.23
CA THR A 58 -4.94 22.38 -3.81
C THR A 58 -5.77 22.46 -2.53
N GLU A 59 -5.73 23.60 -1.84
CA GLU A 59 -6.54 23.80 -0.63
C GLU A 59 -8.05 23.70 -0.88
N GLN A 60 -8.51 24.14 -2.06
CA GLN A 60 -9.91 24.00 -2.46
C GLN A 60 -10.28 22.52 -2.64
N GLU A 61 -9.49 21.75 -3.39
CA GLU A 61 -9.73 20.32 -3.60
C GLU A 61 -9.68 19.51 -2.28
N LYS A 62 -8.85 19.92 -1.32
CA LYS A 62 -8.80 19.31 0.01
C LYS A 62 -10.12 19.51 0.77
N ARG A 63 -10.66 20.74 0.75
CA ARG A 63 -11.94 21.09 1.41
C ARG A 63 -13.09 20.31 0.81
N GLU A 64 -13.22 20.30 -0.52
CA GLU A 64 -14.26 19.55 -1.22
C GLU A 64 -14.23 18.05 -0.90
N ARG A 65 -13.02 17.46 -0.85
CA ARG A 65 -12.86 16.04 -0.49
C ARG A 65 -13.22 15.77 0.97
N ALA A 66 -12.89 16.70 1.87
CA ALA A 66 -13.26 16.59 3.29
C ALA A 66 -14.78 16.70 3.48
N GLU A 67 -15.43 17.62 2.78
CA GLU A 67 -16.89 17.78 2.78
C GLU A 67 -17.59 16.53 2.24
N ARG A 68 -17.11 15.98 1.12
CA ARG A 68 -17.64 14.73 0.57
C ARG A 68 -17.53 13.57 1.56
N LEU A 69 -16.39 13.44 2.23
CA LEU A 69 -16.18 12.40 3.23
C LEU A 69 -17.06 12.60 4.46
N ALA A 70 -17.26 13.86 4.90
CA ALA A 70 -18.16 14.17 6.00
C ALA A 70 -19.61 13.80 5.67
N LYS A 71 -20.09 14.15 4.48
CA LYS A 71 -21.43 13.76 4.00
C LYS A 71 -21.61 12.24 3.99
N TRP A 72 -20.67 11.51 3.39
CA TRP A 72 -20.70 10.04 3.38
C TRP A 72 -20.75 9.45 4.80
N ARG A 73 -19.98 10.00 5.75
CA ARG A 73 -20.02 9.52 7.15
C ARG A 73 -21.37 9.76 7.83
N GLU A 74 -22.04 10.87 7.54
CA GLU A 74 -23.37 11.15 8.11
C GLU A 74 -24.44 10.26 7.46
N GLU A 75 -24.37 10.03 6.15
CA GLU A 75 -25.24 9.05 5.45
C GLU A 75 -25.07 7.65 6.05
N GLN A 76 -23.84 7.19 6.26
CA GLN A 76 -23.57 5.89 6.89
C GLN A 76 -24.05 5.81 8.35
N LYS A 77 -24.16 6.92 9.08
CA LYS A 77 -24.75 6.96 10.42
C LYS A 77 -26.27 6.96 10.40
N GLN A 78 -26.88 7.54 9.37
CA GLN A 78 -28.34 7.54 9.21
C GLN A 78 -28.85 6.18 8.72
N GLU A 79 -28.00 5.42 8.02
CA GLU A 79 -28.28 4.06 7.55
C GLU A 79 -27.94 2.95 8.57
N ALA A 80 -27.31 3.28 9.70
CA ALA A 80 -26.91 2.35 10.76
C ALA A 80 -27.81 2.47 12.00
#